data_AF-A0A7E4VFL1-F1
#
_entry.id   AF-A0A7E4VFL1-F1
#
_cell.length_a   1.000
_cell.length_b   1.000
_cell.length_c   1.000
_cell.angle_alpha   90.00
_cell.angle_beta   90.00
_cell.angle_gamma   90.00
#
_symmetry.space_group_name_H-M   'P 1'
#
loop_
_entity.id
_entity.type
_entity.pdbx_description
1 polymer ?
#
loop_
_entity_poly.entity_id
_entity_poly.type
_entity_poly.pdbx_seq_one_letter_code
_entity_poly.pdbx_strand_id
1 'polypeptide(L)'
;MDGMLGCMDIDECVEGTKCHKNNEVCTNLVGSYRCDCAKGFRRNNNEQCEVGIEAQKIINDITANPETMSDTAPEASDSEAAAGVHSDL
;
A
#
# COMPACT_ATOMS: atom_id res chain seq x y z
N MET A 1 -25.32 8.17 -32.56
CA MET A 1 -23.91 8.39 -32.15
C MET A 1 -23.95 8.73 -30.67
N ASP A 2 -24.24 7.75 -29.82
CA ASP A 2 -24.28 7.94 -28.35
C ASP A 2 -22.89 7.72 -27.75
N GLY A 3 -21.95 8.57 -28.16
CA GLY A 3 -20.54 8.52 -27.78
C GLY A 3 -20.07 9.72 -26.96
N MET A 4 -20.99 10.49 -26.36
CA MET A 4 -20.66 11.65 -25.53
C MET A 4 -21.77 11.97 -24.52
N LEU A 5 -22.24 10.98 -23.77
CA LEU A 5 -22.63 11.24 -22.39
C LEU A 5 -21.53 10.60 -21.54
N GLY A 6 -20.31 11.11 -21.72
CA GLY A 6 -19.14 10.60 -21.02
C GLY A 6 -19.44 10.62 -19.53
N CYS A 7 -19.12 9.53 -18.82
CA CYS A 7 -19.19 9.51 -17.37
C CYS A 7 -18.46 10.75 -16.86
N MET A 8 -19.22 11.74 -16.40
CA MET A 8 -18.65 12.89 -15.72
C MET A 8 -18.14 12.36 -14.38
N ASP A 9 -16.86 12.55 -14.17
CA ASP A 9 -16.23 12.26 -12.90
C ASP A 9 -16.87 13.11 -11.80
N ILE A 10 -17.19 12.48 -10.68
CA ILE A 10 -17.72 13.17 -9.50
C ILE A 10 -16.53 13.39 -8.57
N ASP A 11 -16.23 14.63 -8.22
CA ASP A 11 -15.17 14.91 -7.25
C ASP A 11 -15.64 14.60 -5.83
N GLU A 12 -15.39 13.36 -5.37
CA GLU A 12 -15.85 12.93 -4.06
C GLU A 12 -15.04 13.56 -2.91
N CYS A 13 -13.92 14.22 -3.20
CA CYS A 13 -13.15 14.99 -2.23
C CYS A 13 -13.85 16.30 -1.86
N VAL A 14 -14.57 16.91 -2.80
CA VAL A 14 -15.38 18.12 -2.56
C VAL A 14 -16.67 17.79 -1.82
N GLU A 15 -17.29 16.63 -2.09
CA GLU A 15 -18.48 16.18 -1.36
C GLU A 15 -18.20 15.87 0.13
N GLY A 16 -16.95 15.56 0.48
CA GLY A 16 -16.52 15.34 1.87
C GLY A 16 -17.02 14.03 2.50
N THR A 17 -17.49 13.08 1.69
CA THR A 17 -18.14 11.83 2.16
C THR A 17 -17.24 10.58 2.09
N LYS A 18 -15.98 10.70 1.67
CA LYS A 18 -15.15 9.52 1.38
C LYS A 18 -13.95 9.32 2.30
N CYS A 19 -13.16 10.36 2.54
CA CYS A 19 -12.04 10.29 3.49
C CYS A 19 -12.51 10.75 4.87
N HIS A 20 -13.23 9.86 5.58
CA HIS A 20 -13.84 10.16 6.88
C HIS A 20 -12.91 10.01 8.08
N LYS A 21 -11.66 9.59 7.88
CA LYS A 21 -10.75 9.31 9.00
C LYS A 21 -9.82 10.49 9.21
N ASN A 22 -9.55 10.78 10.47
CA ASN A 22 -8.66 11.87 10.85
C ASN A 22 -7.28 11.66 10.20
N ASN A 23 -6.67 12.76 9.77
CA ASN A 23 -5.33 12.77 9.16
C ASN A 23 -5.24 12.02 7.81
N GLU A 24 -6.34 11.93 7.05
CA GLU A 24 -6.34 11.53 5.64
C GLU A 24 -6.32 12.75 4.71
N VAL A 25 -5.76 12.57 3.52
CA VAL A 25 -5.74 13.50 2.40
C VAL A 25 -6.47 12.83 1.23
N CYS A 26 -7.50 13.48 0.73
CA CYS A 26 -8.25 13.02 -0.44
C CYS A 26 -7.59 13.51 -1.73
N THR A 27 -7.46 12.63 -2.71
CA THR A 27 -7.04 12.95 -4.08
C THR A 27 -8.12 12.45 -5.04
N ASN A 28 -8.75 13.38 -5.77
CA ASN A 28 -9.71 13.02 -6.81
C ASN A 28 -8.97 12.44 -8.03
N LEU A 29 -9.51 11.40 -8.64
CA LEU A 29 -8.97 10.73 -9.82
C LEU A 29 -10.11 10.56 -10.84
N VAL A 30 -9.80 10.52 -12.14
CA VAL A 30 -10.86 10.32 -13.13
C VAL A 30 -11.45 8.92 -12.97
N GLY A 31 -12.72 8.85 -12.54
CA GLY A 31 -13.48 7.64 -12.27
C GLY A 31 -13.26 7.03 -10.89
N SER A 32 -12.50 7.68 -9.99
CA SER A 32 -12.32 7.20 -8.60
C SER A 32 -11.74 8.27 -7.67
N TYR A 33 -11.47 7.91 -6.42
CA TYR A 33 -10.69 8.75 -5.50
C TYR A 33 -9.66 7.91 -4.75
N ARG A 34 -8.70 8.56 -4.10
CA ARG A 34 -7.75 7.93 -3.17
C ARG A 34 -7.67 8.71 -1.86
N CYS A 35 -7.70 7.99 -0.74
CA CYS A 35 -7.46 8.54 0.59
C CYS A 35 -6.10 8.04 1.11
N ASP A 36 -5.13 8.95 1.20
CA ASP A 36 -3.81 8.65 1.74
C ASP A 36 -3.66 9.26 3.14
N CYS A 37 -2.85 8.67 4.01
CA CYS A 37 -2.53 9.35 5.27
C CYS A 37 -1.70 10.60 5.00
N ALA A 38 -1.96 11.66 5.75
CA ALA A 38 -1.19 12.89 5.72
C ALA A 38 0.29 12.62 6.02
N LYS A 39 1.17 13.52 5.56
CA LYS A 39 2.61 13.37 5.77
C LYS A 39 2.93 13.18 7.26
N GLY A 40 3.70 12.14 7.58
CA GLY A 40 4.03 11.77 8.96
C GLY A 40 2.98 10.90 9.65
N PHE A 41 1.95 10.45 8.93
CA PHE A 41 0.96 9.48 9.41
C PHE A 41 1.03 8.19 8.60
N ARG A 42 0.71 7.06 9.23
CA ARG A 42 0.60 5.75 8.59
C ARG A 42 -0.74 5.11 8.93
N ARG A 43 -1.27 4.35 7.98
CA ARG A 43 -2.54 3.62 8.13
C ARG A 43 -2.29 2.38 9.00
N ASN A 44 -3.00 2.28 10.12
CA ASN A 44 -2.95 1.10 10.99
C ASN A 44 -3.95 0.02 10.56
N ASN A 45 -3.98 -1.11 11.27
CA ASN A 45 -4.88 -2.24 10.98
C ASN A 45 -6.36 -1.92 11.17
N ASN A 46 -6.68 -0.88 11.95
CA ASN A 46 -8.04 -0.36 12.11
C ASN A 46 -8.36 0.68 11.03
N GLU A 47 -7.52 0.73 9.99
CA GLU A 47 -7.57 1.64 8.86
C GLU A 47 -7.57 3.12 9.26
N GLN A 48 -7.03 3.48 10.43
CA GLN A 48 -6.90 4.86 10.92
C GLN A 48 -5.48 5.39 10.67
N CYS A 49 -5.37 6.68 10.38
CA CYS A 49 -4.06 7.33 10.23
C CYS A 49 -3.53 7.78 11.59
N GLU A 50 -2.49 7.10 12.07
CA GLU A 50 -1.76 7.40 13.30
C GLU A 50 -0.37 7.93 13.01
N VAL A 51 0.26 8.63 13.97
CA VAL A 51 1.57 9.23 13.78
C VAL A 51 2.59 8.15 13.41
N GLY A 52 3.08 8.19 12.18
CA GLY A 52 4.24 7.46 11.73
C GLY A 52 5.45 8.14 12.34
N ILE A 53 5.98 7.56 13.40
CA ILE A 53 7.25 7.92 14.04
C ILE A 53 8.42 7.64 13.10
N GLU A 54 8.51 8.40 12.00
CA GLU A 54 9.63 8.37 11.05
C GLU A 54 10.96 8.77 11.73
N ALA A 55 10.89 9.53 12.83
CA ALA A 55 12.05 9.92 13.63
C ALA A 55 12.57 8.80 14.54
N GLN A 56 11.73 7.83 14.94
CA GLN A 56 12.22 6.68 15.72
C GLN A 56 13.00 5.71 14.86
N LYS A 57 12.75 5.65 13.54
CA LYS A 57 13.62 4.91 12.63
C LYS A 57 15.02 5.52 12.60
N ILE A 58 15.14 6.85 12.54
CA ILE A 58 16.44 7.54 12.57
C ILE A 58 17.16 7.30 13.90
N ILE A 59 16.45 7.37 15.04
CA ILE A 59 17.04 7.09 16.36
C ILE A 59 17.45 5.61 16.47
N ASN A 60 16.60 4.69 16.02
CA ASN A 60 16.88 3.26 16.03
C ASN A 60 18.05 2.90 15.10
N ASP A 61 18.17 3.57 13.94
CA ASP A 61 19.28 3.43 12.99
C ASP A 61 20.61 3.95 13.60
N ILE A 62 20.57 4.91 14.54
CA ILE A 62 21.74 5.39 15.29
C ILE A 62 22.08 4.46 16.47
N THR A 63 21.08 3.83 17.10
CA THR A 63 21.29 2.90 18.22
C THR A 63 21.45 1.43 17.79
N ALA A 64 21.23 1.12 16.52
CA ALA A 64 21.49 -0.18 15.94
C ALA A 64 23.01 -0.38 15.84
N ASN A 65 23.55 -1.15 16.78
CA ASN A 65 24.86 -1.76 16.69
C ASN A 65 25.05 -2.36 15.27
N PRO A 66 26.15 -2.10 14.55
CA PRO A 66 26.37 -2.56 13.16
C PRO A 66 26.48 -4.10 12.95
N GLU A 67 25.99 -4.92 13.88
CA GLU A 67 26.06 -6.39 13.82
C GLU A 67 24.76 -7.07 13.32
N THR A 68 23.83 -6.33 12.71
CA THR A 68 22.65 -6.96 12.06
C THR A 68 22.56 -6.60 10.58
N MET A 69 23.62 -6.87 9.83
CA MET A 69 23.48 -7.31 8.44
C MET A 69 23.18 -8.82 8.47
N SER A 70 21.94 -9.20 8.80
CA SER A 70 21.42 -10.48 8.35
C SER A 70 20.79 -10.24 6.99
N ASP A 71 21.59 -10.39 5.95
CA ASP A 71 21.13 -10.69 4.61
C ASP A 71 20.31 -11.99 4.68
N THR A 72 19.04 -11.90 5.05
CA THR A 72 18.08 -12.97 4.81
C THR A 72 17.48 -12.68 3.44
N ALA A 73 18.17 -13.14 2.40
CA ALA A 73 17.55 -13.35 1.10
C ALA A 73 16.26 -14.17 1.30
N PRO A 74 15.18 -13.94 0.53
CA PRO A 74 14.03 -14.83 0.56
C PRO A 74 14.51 -16.23 0.23
N GLU A 75 14.29 -17.17 1.15
CA GLU A 75 14.52 -18.58 0.90
C GLU A 75 13.77 -19.00 -0.37
N ALA A 76 14.48 -19.65 -1.27
CA ALA A 76 13.89 -20.30 -2.43
C ALA A 76 12.83 -21.29 -1.91
N SER A 77 11.57 -21.03 -2.21
CA SER A 77 10.54 -22.06 -2.12
C SER A 77 10.73 -23.01 -3.31
N ASP A 78 11.66 -23.95 -3.16
CA ASP A 78 11.68 -25.17 -3.97
C ASP A 78 10.38 -25.94 -3.68
N SER A 79 9.38 -25.71 -4.53
CA SER A 79 8.27 -26.64 -4.71
C SER A 79 8.64 -27.54 -5.87
N GLU A 80 9.29 -28.66 -5.55
CA GLU A 80 9.47 -29.79 -6.46
C GLU A 80 8.08 -30.33 -6.85
N ALA A 81 7.52 -29.82 -7.96
CA ALA A 81 6.43 -30.49 -8.64
C ALA A 81 7.02 -31.55 -9.57
N ALA A 82 6.98 -32.80 -9.11
CA ALA A 82 7.38 -33.98 -9.84
C ALA A 82 6.79 -34.03 -11.26
N ALA A 83 7.64 -33.87 -12.28
CA ALA A 83 7.31 -34.34 -13.63
C ALA A 83 7.52 -35.86 -13.65
N GLY A 84 6.45 -36.59 -13.34
CA GLY A 84 6.39 -38.02 -13.58
C GLY A 84 6.68 -38.34 -15.04
N VAL A 85 7.61 -39.26 -15.25
CA VAL A 85 7.91 -39.87 -16.54
C VAL A 85 6.82 -40.88 -16.93
N HIS A 86 6.59 -40.97 -18.24
CA HIS A 86 5.97 -42.07 -19.00
C HIS A 86 4.44 -42.11 -19.13
N SER A 87 3.93 -41.92 -20.35
CA SER A 87 3.52 -43.04 -21.22
C SER A 87 2.98 -42.56 -22.58
N ASP A 88 3.62 -43.07 -23.63
CA ASP A 88 3.08 -43.57 -24.90
C ASP A 88 1.70 -43.09 -25.39
N LEU A 89 1.67 -42.32 -26.49
CA LEU A 89 1.31 -42.78 -27.85
C LEU A 89 1.59 -41.68 -28.89
#